data_AF-A0A7D5H9B8-F1
#
_entry.id   AF-A0A7D5H9B8-F1
#
_cell.length_a   1.000
_cell.length_b   1.000
_cell.length_c   1.000
_cell.angle_alpha   90.00
_cell.angle_beta   90.00
_cell.angle_gamma   90.00
#
_symmetry.space_group_name_H-M   'P 1'
#
loop_
_entity.id
_entity.type
_entity.pdbx_description
1 polymer ?
#
loop_
_entity_poly.entity_id
_entity_poly.type
_entity_poly.pdbx_seq_one_letter_code
_entity_poly.pdbx_strand_id
1 'polypeptide(L)' 'MFKRLLLIVAVAFPLIATAGQAPWYKWQSITQNGAMVCSQTNPGAGWQRMSGPYDNAGCR' A
#
# COMPACT_ATOMS: atom_id res chain seq x y z
N MET A 1 32.58 -10.06 24.72
CA MET A 1 31.19 -10.52 24.97
C MET A 1 30.17 -9.53 24.37
N PHE A 2 30.19 -8.25 24.76
CA PHE A 2 29.23 -7.22 24.32
C PHE A 2 29.12 -7.00 22.79
N LYS A 3 30.25 -7.02 22.08
CA LYS A 3 30.29 -6.82 20.60
C LYS A 3 29.59 -7.92 19.81
N ARG A 4 29.60 -9.17 20.33
CA ARG A 4 28.89 -10.30 19.72
C ARG A 4 27.39 -10.20 19.95
N LEU A 5 26.98 -9.70 21.13
CA LEU A 5 25.57 -9.46 21.44
C LEU A 5 24.96 -8.38 20.54
N LEU A 6 25.69 -7.28 20.31
CA LEU A 6 25.28 -6.20 19.40
C LEU A 6 25.06 -6.70 17.96
N LEU A 7 25.93 -7.59 17.47
CA LEU A 7 25.79 -8.20 16.15
C LEU A 7 24.56 -9.10 16.05
N ILE A 8 24.28 -9.89 17.09
CA ILE A 8 23.10 -10.77 17.13
C ILE A 8 21.80 -9.94 17.12
N VAL A 9 21.75 -8.87 17.90
CA VAL A 9 20.58 -7.97 17.94
C VAL A 9 20.37 -7.27 16.59
N ALA A 10 21.43 -6.80 15.94
CA ALA A 10 21.34 -6.13 14.64
C ALA A 10 20.81 -7.06 13.53
N VAL A 11 21.16 -8.35 13.56
CA VAL A 11 20.73 -9.34 12.55
C VAL A 11 19.31 -9.87 12.83
N ALA A 12 18.87 -9.91 14.09
CA ALA A 12 17.54 -10.42 14.45
C ALA A 12 16.41 -9.38 14.26
N PHE A 13 16.73 -8.08 14.26
CA PHE A 13 15.75 -7.00 14.19
C PHE A 13 14.86 -6.92 12.92
N PRO A 14 15.30 -7.27 11.70
CA PRO A 14 14.44 -7.18 10.52
C PRO A 14 13.36 -8.27 10.42
N LEU A 15 13.42 -9.33 11.25
CA LEU A 15 12.49 -10.48 11.18
C LEU A 15 11.09 -10.19 11.73
N ILE A 16 10.93 -9.07 12.45
CA ILE A 16 9.66 -8.65 13.06
C ILE A 16 8.84 -7.69 12.19
N ALA A 17 9.33 -7.34 10.99
CA ALA A 17 8.57 -6.50 10.06
C ALA A 17 7.48 -7.32 9.36
N THR A 18 6.21 -7.05 9.68
CA THR A 18 5.08 -7.60 8.95
C THR A 18 4.70 -6.65 7.82
N ALA A 19 4.86 -7.11 6.57
CA ALA A 19 4.37 -6.36 5.41
C ALA A 19 2.86 -6.63 5.26
N GLY A 20 2.04 -5.66 5.64
CA GLY A 20 0.63 -5.67 5.29
C GLY A 20 0.44 -5.53 3.77
N GLN A 21 -0.63 -6.12 3.23
CA GLN A 21 -1.02 -5.88 1.84
C GLN A 21 -1.25 -4.38 1.64
N ALA A 22 -0.71 -3.83 0.56
CA ALA A 22 -0.93 -2.43 0.24
C ALA A 22 -2.43 -2.20 -0.08
N PRO A 23 -3.06 -1.18 0.53
CA PRO A 23 -4.49 -0.95 0.35
C PRO A 23 -4.79 -0.49 -1.07
N TRP A 24 -5.91 -0.96 -1.58
CA TRP A 24 -6.45 -0.57 -2.89
C TRP A 24 -7.61 0.40 -2.74
N TYR A 25 -7.79 1.29 -3.71
CA TYR A 25 -8.87 2.28 -3.71
C TYR A 25 -9.57 2.33 -5.07
N LYS A 26 -10.88 2.59 -5.06
CA LYS A 26 -11.60 2.93 -6.29
C LYS A 26 -11.40 4.41 -6.59
N TRP A 27 -11.01 4.70 -7.82
CA TRP A 27 -10.82 6.04 -8.35
C TRP A 27 -11.80 6.27 -9.48
N GLN A 28 -12.40 7.45 -9.51
CA GLN A 28 -13.27 7.90 -10.59
C GLN A 28 -12.61 9.05 -11.35
N SER A 29 -12.64 8.98 -12.67
CA SER A 29 -12.18 10.05 -13.53
C SER A 29 -13.19 11.19 -13.55
N ILE A 30 -12.75 12.39 -13.19
CA ILE A 30 -13.55 13.62 -13.32
C ILE A 30 -13.51 14.20 -14.75
N THR A 31 -12.60 13.70 -15.60
CA THR A 31 -12.42 14.18 -16.98
C THR A 31 -12.93 13.20 -18.04
N GLN A 32 -13.05 11.91 -17.71
CA GLN A 32 -13.44 10.85 -18.65
C GLN A 32 -14.78 10.20 -18.25
N ASN A 33 -15.86 10.97 -18.27
CA ASN A 33 -17.24 10.48 -18.06
C ASN A 33 -17.43 9.54 -16.85
N GLY A 34 -16.69 9.76 -15.76
CA GLY A 34 -16.81 8.93 -14.57
C GLY A 34 -16.20 7.53 -14.69
N ALA A 35 -15.25 7.31 -15.62
CA ALA A 35 -14.52 6.05 -15.74
C ALA A 35 -13.93 5.62 -14.39
N MET A 36 -14.04 4.33 -14.05
CA MET A 36 -13.64 3.79 -12.76
C MET A 36 -12.42 2.89 -12.90
N VAL A 37 -11.44 3.05 -11.99
CA VAL A 37 -10.28 2.16 -11.89
C VAL A 37 -10.00 1.79 -10.44
N CYS A 38 -9.37 0.63 -10.23
CA CYS A 38 -8.84 0.22 -8.94
C CYS A 38 -7.32 0.44 -8.95
N SER A 39 -6.80 1.18 -7.98
CA SER A 39 -5.36 1.46 -7.86
C SER A 39 -4.96 1.72 -6.41
N GLN A 40 -3.78 1.25 -6.03
CA GLN A 40 -3.18 1.51 -4.72
C GLN A 40 -2.81 3.00 -4.56
N THR A 41 -2.37 3.63 -5.65
CA THR A 41 -1.92 5.02 -5.69
C THR A 41 -2.83 5.89 -6.55
N ASN A 42 -2.72 7.21 -6.41
CA ASN A 42 -3.45 8.15 -7.25
C ASN A 42 -3.04 7.97 -8.73
N PRO A 43 -3.99 7.70 -9.66
CA PRO A 43 -3.69 7.53 -11.07
C PRO A 43 -3.19 8.80 -11.79
N GLY A 44 -3.42 9.98 -11.21
CA GLY A 44 -2.95 11.26 -11.73
C GLY A 44 -3.96 12.39 -11.59
N ALA A 45 -3.67 13.52 -12.24
CA ALA A 45 -4.62 14.63 -12.32
C ALA A 45 -5.92 14.18 -13.00
N GLY A 46 -7.05 14.66 -12.51
CA GLY A 46 -8.36 14.26 -13.04
C GLY A 46 -8.93 12.97 -12.45
N TRP A 47 -8.41 12.50 -11.31
CA TRP A 47 -8.94 11.35 -10.57
C TRP A 47 -9.32 11.72 -9.14
N GLN A 48 -10.47 11.24 -8.70
CA GLN A 48 -10.98 11.39 -7.34
C GLN A 48 -11.16 10.02 -6.68
N ARG A 49 -10.73 9.89 -5.42
CA ARG A 49 -10.93 8.66 -4.64
C ARG A 49 -12.40 8.56 -4.22
N MET A 50 -13.04 7.44 -4.56
CA MET A 50 -14.45 7.19 -4.24
C MET A 50 -14.66 6.24 -3.07
N SER A 51 -13.83 5.20 -2.94
CA SER A 51 -13.97 4.22 -1.87
C SER A 51 -12.69 3.41 -1.61
N GLY A 52 -12.69 2.63 -0.53
CA GLY A 52 -11.57 1.84 -0.01
C GLY A 52 -11.25 2.22 1.45
N PRO A 53 -10.28 1.56 2.09
CA PRO A 53 -9.32 0.61 1.51
C PRO A 53 -9.92 -0.78 1.23
N TYR A 54 -9.45 -1.41 0.15
CA TYR A 54 -9.69 -2.81 -0.21
C TYR A 54 -8.40 -3.63 -0.07
N ASP A 55 -8.52 -4.94 0.11
CA ASP A 55 -7.39 -5.86 0.28
C ASP A 55 -6.81 -6.40 -1.03
N ASN A 56 -7.48 -6.13 -2.17
CA ASN A 56 -7.11 -6.69 -3.47
C ASN A 56 -7.26 -5.71 -4.66
N ALA A 57 -6.61 -6.07 -5.77
CA ALA A 57 -6.57 -5.31 -7.02
C ALA A 57 -7.92 -5.18 -7.76
N GLY A 58 -8.93 -5.92 -7.33
CA GLY A 58 -10.29 -5.83 -7.86
C GLY A 58 -11.16 -4.81 -7.15
N CYS A 59 -10.71 -4.23 -6.04
CA CYS A 59 -11.51 -3.37 -5.17
C CYS A 59 -12.86 -4.02 -4.78
N ARG A 60 -12.78 -5.26 -4.28
CA ARG A 60 -13.91 -6.11 -3.86
C ARG A 60 -13.70 -6.59 -2.44
#